data_AF-A0A7J4ABI9-F1
#
_entry.id   AF-A0A7J4ABI9-F1
#
_cell.length_a   1.000
_cell.length_b   1.000
_cell.length_c   1.000
_cell.angle_alpha   90.00
_cell.angle_beta   90.00
_cell.angle_gamma   90.00
#
_symmetry.space_group_name_H-M   'P 1'
#
loop_
_entity.id
_entity.type
_entity.pdbx_description
1 polymer ?
#
loop_
_entity_poly.entity_id
_entity_poly.type
_entity_poly.pdbx_seq_one_letter_code
_entity_poly.pdbx_strand_id
1 'polypeptide(L)'
;MRRKREKGKSHSTRPITPNEELLLKTNPDEIRKVIIDLAKKGTPPSMIGIILRDQYGVPLVKHLFGKKLTDILREENLLPPIPEDLANLIKKAELILKHLKEHPKDYRSKRGLEETISKINRLAKYYKREGILPPNWEHGITLPK
;
A
#
# COMPACT_ATOMS: atom_id res chain seq x y z
N MET A 1 -18.96 -9.78 -0.10
CA MET A 1 -19.03 -9.61 1.38
C MET A 1 -18.31 -10.80 2.02
N ARG A 2 -17.19 -10.62 2.74
CA ARG A 2 -16.45 -11.72 3.38
C ARG A 2 -17.21 -12.21 4.62
N ARG A 3 -18.29 -12.97 4.42
CA ARG A 3 -19.23 -13.40 5.48
C ARG A 3 -18.69 -14.52 6.40
N LYS A 4 -17.53 -15.12 6.08
CA LYS A 4 -17.01 -16.31 6.75
C LYS A 4 -15.87 -16.06 7.76
N ARG A 5 -15.59 -14.80 8.13
CA ARG A 5 -14.47 -14.43 9.01
C ARG A 5 -14.99 -13.75 10.27
N GLU A 6 -14.27 -13.97 11.38
CA GLU A 6 -14.50 -13.31 12.66
C GLU A 6 -14.45 -11.78 12.52
N LYS A 7 -15.31 -11.08 13.27
CA LYS A 7 -15.45 -9.62 13.22
C LYS A 7 -14.40 -8.95 14.13
N GLY A 8 -13.13 -9.05 13.75
CA GLY A 8 -12.05 -8.33 14.44
C GLY A 8 -12.27 -6.80 14.40
N LYS A 9 -12.01 -6.11 15.52
CA LYS A 9 -12.18 -4.66 15.68
C LYS A 9 -10.87 -3.87 15.82
N SER A 10 -9.73 -4.49 15.53
CA SER A 10 -8.42 -3.81 15.63
C SER A 10 -8.31 -2.71 14.57
N HIS A 11 -8.17 -1.45 15.01
CA HIS A 11 -7.79 -0.33 14.17
C HIS A 11 -6.98 0.68 15.00
N SER A 12 -6.26 1.57 14.31
CA SER A 12 -5.58 2.69 14.94
C SER A 12 -6.52 3.89 15.04
N THR A 13 -6.68 4.45 16.24
CA THR A 13 -7.44 5.69 16.48
C THR A 13 -6.47 6.86 16.48
N ARG A 14 -6.73 7.84 15.62
CA ARG A 14 -5.90 9.06 15.55
C ARG A 14 -6.33 10.05 16.64
N PRO A 15 -5.40 10.82 17.22
CA PRO A 15 -5.75 11.91 18.12
C PRO A 15 -6.58 12.96 17.37
N ILE A 16 -7.49 13.60 18.10
CA ILE A 16 -8.37 14.65 17.56
C ILE A 16 -7.57 15.92 17.28
N THR A 17 -6.69 16.28 18.22
CA THR A 17 -5.83 17.45 18.12
C THR A 17 -4.47 17.10 17.52
N PRO A 18 -3.93 17.92 16.60
CA PRO A 18 -2.54 17.85 16.20
C PRO A 18 -1.65 18.12 17.41
N ASN A 19 -0.49 17.46 17.48
CA ASN A 19 0.51 17.78 18.49
C ASN A 19 1.27 19.06 18.06
N GLU A 20 0.94 20.18 18.70
CA GLU A 20 1.48 21.51 18.40
C GLU A 20 3.00 21.60 18.67
N GLU A 21 3.50 20.88 19.68
CA GLU A 21 4.93 20.86 20.01
C GLU A 21 5.79 20.25 18.89
N LEU A 22 5.23 19.26 18.18
CA LEU A 22 5.90 18.63 17.05
C LEU A 22 5.95 19.57 15.83
N LEU A 23 4.91 20.36 15.61
CA LEU A 23 4.89 21.38 14.55
C LEU A 23 5.95 22.45 14.79
N LEU A 24 6.17 22.81 16.06
CA LEU A 24 7.13 23.85 16.44
C LEU A 24 8.59 23.39 16.31
N LYS A 25 8.86 22.11 16.60
CA LYS A 25 10.23 21.54 16.58
C LYS A 25 10.67 21.03 15.21
N THR A 26 9.73 20.71 14.34
CA THR A 26 10.04 20.02 13.08
C THR A 26 10.10 21.01 11.93
N ASN A 27 11.24 21.07 11.24
CA ASN A 27 11.36 21.82 10.00
C ASN A 27 10.69 21.05 8.85
N PRO A 28 9.61 21.57 8.21
CA PRO A 28 8.91 20.86 7.15
C PRO A 28 9.80 20.60 5.92
N ASP A 29 10.79 21.45 5.65
CA ASP A 29 11.66 21.30 4.49
C ASP A 29 12.64 20.13 4.65
N GLU A 30 13.13 19.89 5.86
CA GLU A 30 14.00 18.75 6.16
C GLU A 30 13.25 17.43 6.01
N ILE A 31 12.03 17.35 6.55
CA ILE A 31 11.18 16.16 6.42
C ILE A 31 10.81 15.90 4.97
N ARG A 32 10.57 16.95 4.16
CA ARG A 32 10.34 16.79 2.73
C ARG A 32 11.54 16.16 2.03
N LYS A 33 12.77 16.62 2.34
CA LYS A 33 14.00 16.04 1.78
C LYS A 33 14.16 14.57 2.17
N VAL A 34 13.88 14.23 3.43
CA VAL A 34 13.91 12.84 3.92
C VAL A 34 12.89 11.97 3.17
N ILE A 35 11.67 12.45 2.98
CA ILE A 35 10.63 11.73 2.21
C ILE A 35 11.11 11.44 0.79
N ILE A 36 11.70 12.44 0.13
CA ILE A 36 12.20 12.31 -1.24
C ILE A 36 13.37 11.31 -1.30
N ASP A 37 14.31 11.36 -0.36
CA ASP A 37 15.44 10.43 -0.28
C ASP A 37 14.96 8.98 -0.07
N LEU A 38 14.02 8.78 0.85
CA LEU A 38 13.43 7.47 1.11
C LEU A 38 12.65 6.94 -0.09
N ALA A 39 11.91 7.81 -0.79
CA ALA A 39 11.20 7.43 -2.01
C ALA A 39 12.15 7.06 -3.15
N LYS A 40 13.26 7.81 -3.31
CA LYS A 40 14.32 7.49 -4.28
C LYS A 40 15.01 6.17 -3.99
N LYS A 41 15.16 5.81 -2.71
CA LYS A 41 15.63 4.47 -2.27
C LYS A 41 14.64 3.35 -2.60
N GLY A 42 13.45 3.66 -3.11
CA GLY A 42 12.43 2.66 -3.46
C GLY A 42 11.63 2.15 -2.26
N THR A 43 11.67 2.85 -1.12
CA THR A 43 10.86 2.45 0.03
C THR A 43 9.38 2.75 -0.23
N PRO A 44 8.47 1.83 0.12
CA PRO A 44 7.05 2.04 -0.14
C PRO A 44 6.47 3.15 0.76
N PRO A 45 5.46 3.91 0.29
CA PRO A 45 4.85 4.99 1.06
C PRO A 45 4.39 4.58 2.46
N SER A 46 3.85 3.37 2.61
CA SER A 46 3.44 2.83 3.92
C SER A 46 4.60 2.70 4.90
N MET A 47 5.77 2.27 4.42
CA MET A 47 6.98 2.13 5.22
C MET A 47 7.63 3.49 5.53
N ILE A 48 7.59 4.44 4.58
CA ILE A 48 8.03 5.82 4.82
C ILE A 48 7.25 6.41 6.00
N GLY A 49 5.93 6.23 6.05
CA GLY A 49 5.13 6.71 7.19
C GLY A 49 5.52 6.10 8.54
N ILE A 50 5.93 4.82 8.56
CA ILE A 50 6.42 4.15 9.77
C ILE A 50 7.77 4.73 10.20
N ILE A 51 8.69 4.89 9.25
CA ILE A 51 10.02 5.46 9.49
C ILE A 51 9.92 6.88 10.05
N LEU A 52 9.06 7.72 9.46
CA LEU A 52 8.83 9.09 9.92
C LEU A 52 8.30 9.12 11.35
N ARG A 53 7.39 8.21 11.70
CA ARG A 53 6.84 8.13 13.06
C ARG A 53 7.87 7.67 14.07
N ASP A 54 8.61 6.60 13.76
CA ASP A 54 9.41 5.88 14.74
C ASP A 54 10.83 6.49 14.87
N GLN A 55 11.42 7.00 13.78
CA GLN A 55 12.78 7.59 13.79
C GLN A 55 12.76 9.11 13.93
N TYR A 56 11.85 9.79 13.22
CA TYR A 56 11.83 11.25 13.17
C TYR A 56 10.80 11.89 14.10
N GLY A 57 10.01 11.07 14.83
CA GLY A 57 9.00 11.56 15.77
C GLY A 57 7.82 12.25 15.08
N VAL A 58 7.58 12.01 13.79
CA VAL A 58 6.49 12.60 13.00
C VAL A 58 5.36 11.59 12.87
N PRO A 59 4.33 11.62 13.74
CA PRO A 59 3.28 10.61 13.74
C PRO A 59 2.34 10.73 12.54
N LEU A 60 2.10 11.94 12.04
CA LEU A 60 1.15 12.22 10.98
C LEU A 60 1.65 13.33 10.04
N VAL A 61 2.05 12.92 8.83
CA VAL A 61 2.48 13.82 7.75
C VAL A 61 1.42 14.85 7.39
N LYS A 62 0.14 14.50 7.51
CA LYS A 62 -0.99 15.39 7.20
C LYS A 62 -1.00 16.65 8.09
N HIS A 63 -0.55 16.56 9.34
CA HIS A 63 -0.52 17.71 10.24
C HIS A 63 0.58 18.70 9.86
N LEU A 64 1.74 18.20 9.40
CA LEU A 64 2.85 19.05 8.99
C LEU A 64 2.58 19.76 7.65
N PHE A 65 2.10 19.02 6.64
CA PHE A 65 2.03 19.53 5.26
C PHE A 65 0.61 19.86 4.78
N GLY A 66 -0.43 19.55 5.55
CA GLY A 66 -1.83 19.66 5.13
C GLY A 66 -2.28 18.65 4.07
N LYS A 67 -1.34 17.95 3.42
CA LYS A 67 -1.56 16.97 2.34
C LYS A 67 -1.23 15.55 2.80
N LYS A 68 -1.71 14.53 2.07
CA LYS A 68 -1.30 13.14 2.33
C LYS A 68 0.09 12.89 1.77
N LEU A 69 0.81 11.93 2.36
CA LEU A 69 2.12 11.49 1.86
C LEU A 69 2.08 11.11 0.37
N THR A 70 1.01 10.43 -0.08
CA THR A 70 0.81 10.07 -1.49
C THR A 70 0.71 11.29 -2.40
N ASP A 71 0.15 12.40 -1.92
CA ASP A 71 0.00 13.61 -2.72
C ASP A 71 1.34 14.33 -2.85
N ILE A 72 2.14 14.36 -1.79
CA ILE A 72 3.52 14.88 -1.80
C ILE A 72 4.37 14.08 -2.81
N LEU A 73 4.29 12.75 -2.79
CA LEU A 73 5.01 11.90 -3.73
C LEU A 73 4.52 12.07 -5.19
N ARG A 74 3.23 12.42 -5.38
CA ARG A 74 2.67 12.73 -6.70
C ARG A 74 3.25 14.03 -7.25
N GLU A 75 3.33 15.07 -6.43
CA GLU A 75 3.89 16.37 -6.80
C GLU A 75 5.34 16.24 -7.25
N GLU A 76 6.11 15.37 -6.59
CA GLU A 76 7.52 15.10 -6.92
C GLU A 76 7.69 14.06 -8.05
N ASN A 77 6.61 13.54 -8.64
CA ASN A 77 6.62 12.47 -9.66
C ASN A 77 7.36 11.19 -9.25
N LEU A 78 7.41 10.89 -7.95
CA LEU A 78 8.07 9.70 -7.39
C LEU A 78 7.11 8.54 -7.14
N LEU A 79 5.84 8.66 -7.54
CA LEU A 79 4.87 7.60 -7.39
C LEU A 79 5.11 6.48 -8.41
N PRO A 80 5.10 5.20 -7.98
CA PRO A 80 5.12 4.10 -8.92
C PRO A 80 3.85 4.08 -9.78
N PRO A 81 3.92 3.58 -11.03
CA PRO A 81 2.78 3.51 -11.93
C PRO A 81 1.69 2.54 -11.44
N ILE A 82 2.07 1.58 -10.59
CA ILE A 82 1.16 0.62 -9.97
C ILE A 82 1.04 0.97 -8.48
N PRO A 83 -0.19 1.11 -7.94
CA PRO A 83 -0.38 1.31 -6.51
C PRO A 83 0.23 0.20 -5.65
N GLU A 84 0.81 0.58 -4.50
CA GLU A 84 1.49 -0.33 -3.55
C GLU A 84 0.60 -1.51 -3.16
N ASP A 85 -0.67 -1.25 -2.83
CA ASP A 85 -1.64 -2.28 -2.43
C ASP A 85 -1.84 -3.37 -3.50
N LEU A 86 -1.87 -2.95 -4.77
CA LEU A 86 -2.07 -3.85 -5.89
C LEU A 86 -0.80 -4.67 -6.15
N ALA A 87 0.37 -4.01 -6.12
CA ALA A 87 1.66 -4.66 -6.25
C ALA A 87 1.89 -5.73 -5.17
N ASN A 88 1.53 -5.43 -3.92
CA ASN A 88 1.65 -6.38 -2.81
C ASN A 88 0.76 -7.62 -2.98
N LEU A 89 -0.45 -7.47 -3.54
CA LEU A 89 -1.32 -8.61 -3.84
C LEU A 89 -0.81 -9.44 -5.01
N ILE A 90 -0.26 -8.81 -6.05
CA ILE A 90 0.37 -9.49 -7.18
C ILE A 90 1.56 -10.32 -6.70
N LYS A 91 2.47 -9.71 -5.94
CA LYS A 91 3.61 -10.42 -5.33
C LYS A 91 3.18 -11.61 -4.48
N LYS A 92 2.10 -11.45 -3.71
CA LYS A 92 1.52 -12.56 -2.94
C LYS A 92 0.99 -13.67 -3.84
N ALA A 93 0.30 -13.33 -4.93
CA ALA A 93 -0.20 -14.32 -5.88
C ALA A 93 0.93 -15.08 -6.56
N GLU A 94 2.02 -14.41 -6.94
CA GLU A 94 3.22 -15.03 -7.52
C GLU A 94 3.87 -16.02 -6.56
N LEU A 95 3.98 -15.68 -5.27
CA LEU A 95 4.50 -16.60 -4.25
C LEU A 95 3.64 -17.86 -4.11
N ILE A 96 2.30 -17.70 -4.10
CA ILE A 96 1.38 -18.84 -4.02
C ILE A 96 1.48 -19.69 -5.30
N LEU A 97 1.62 -19.06 -6.47
CA LEU A 97 1.83 -19.78 -7.73
C LEU A 97 3.12 -20.59 -7.73
N LYS A 98 4.23 -20.02 -7.22
CA LYS A 98 5.50 -20.74 -7.11
C LYS A 98 5.34 -21.98 -6.22
N HIS A 99 4.70 -21.85 -5.07
CA HIS A 99 4.39 -22.97 -4.18
C HIS A 99 3.52 -24.04 -4.86
N LEU A 100 2.49 -23.64 -5.61
CA LEU A 100 1.60 -24.59 -6.32
C LEU A 100 2.29 -25.31 -7.48
N LYS A 101 3.31 -24.71 -8.10
CA LYS A 101 4.12 -25.39 -9.12
C LYS A 101 4.90 -26.57 -8.52
N GLU A 102 5.41 -26.43 -7.30
CA GLU A 102 6.11 -27.49 -6.58
C GLU A 102 5.13 -28.50 -5.97
N HIS A 103 3.97 -28.03 -5.51
CA HIS A 103 2.95 -28.86 -4.85
C HIS A 103 1.55 -28.70 -5.50
N PRO A 104 1.31 -29.37 -6.65
CA PRO A 104 0.06 -29.17 -7.42
C PRO A 104 -1.20 -29.70 -6.72
N LYS A 105 -1.06 -30.64 -5.76
CA LYS A 105 -2.18 -31.24 -5.01
C LYS A 105 -2.60 -30.42 -3.78
N ASP A 106 -1.97 -29.27 -3.50
CA ASP A 106 -2.38 -28.40 -2.40
C ASP A 106 -3.62 -27.56 -2.75
N TYR A 107 -4.80 -28.17 -2.56
CA TYR A 107 -6.09 -27.53 -2.83
C TYR A 107 -6.37 -26.32 -1.92
N ARG A 108 -5.79 -26.27 -0.71
CA ARG A 108 -5.97 -25.14 0.22
C ARG A 108 -5.29 -23.90 -0.34
N SER A 109 -4.07 -24.06 -0.83
CA SER A 109 -3.30 -22.98 -1.47
C SER A 109 -3.92 -22.58 -2.81
N LYS A 110 -4.46 -23.53 -3.60
CA LYS A 110 -5.22 -23.22 -4.84
C LYS A 110 -6.42 -22.31 -4.56
N ARG A 111 -7.22 -22.63 -3.54
CA ARG A 111 -8.32 -21.76 -3.09
C ARG A 111 -7.83 -20.40 -2.59
N GLY A 112 -6.69 -20.36 -1.90
CA GLY A 112 -6.05 -19.13 -1.46
C GLY A 112 -5.61 -18.23 -2.63
N LEU A 113 -5.13 -18.82 -3.72
CA LEU A 113 -4.80 -18.13 -4.97
C LEU A 113 -6.04 -17.52 -5.61
N GLU A 114 -7.12 -18.28 -5.75
CA GLU A 114 -8.41 -17.81 -6.28
C GLU A 114 -8.97 -16.62 -5.48
N GLU A 115 -8.94 -16.69 -4.14
CA GLU A 115 -9.34 -15.57 -3.28
C GLU A 115 -8.48 -14.33 -3.50
N THR A 116 -7.19 -14.51 -3.77
CA THR A 116 -6.22 -13.42 -3.98
C THR A 116 -6.45 -12.78 -5.34
N ILE A 117 -6.61 -13.57 -6.40
CA ILE A 117 -6.97 -13.10 -7.75
C ILE A 117 -8.29 -12.32 -7.73
N SER A 118 -9.32 -12.84 -7.04
CA SER A 118 -10.60 -12.14 -6.91
C SER A 118 -10.47 -10.76 -6.25
N LYS A 119 -9.55 -10.60 -5.28
CA LYS A 119 -9.27 -9.28 -4.69
C LYS A 119 -8.52 -8.37 -5.64
N ILE A 120 -7.53 -8.88 -6.36
CA ILE A 120 -6.78 -8.13 -7.37
C ILE A 120 -7.76 -7.57 -8.40
N ASN A 121 -8.67 -8.40 -8.92
CA ASN A 121 -9.69 -7.98 -9.88
C ASN A 121 -10.61 -6.88 -9.35
N ARG A 122 -11.03 -6.99 -8.08
CA ARG A 122 -11.86 -5.95 -7.46
C ARG A 122 -11.11 -4.63 -7.29
N LEU A 123 -9.84 -4.66 -6.91
CA LEU A 123 -9.01 -3.46 -6.78
C LEU A 123 -8.65 -2.86 -8.14
N ALA A 124 -8.30 -3.68 -9.12
CA ALA A 124 -8.05 -3.25 -10.48
C ALA A 124 -9.27 -2.54 -11.06
N LYS A 125 -10.48 -3.09 -10.87
CA LYS A 125 -11.73 -2.44 -11.29
C LYS A 125 -11.91 -1.06 -10.63
N TYR A 126 -11.60 -0.93 -9.35
CA TYR A 126 -11.64 0.34 -8.64
C TYR A 126 -10.66 1.35 -9.25
N TYR A 127 -9.38 0.98 -9.38
CA TYR A 127 -8.35 1.88 -9.89
C TYR A 127 -8.52 2.24 -11.38
N LYS A 128 -9.11 1.36 -12.20
CA LYS A 128 -9.53 1.68 -13.56
C LYS A 128 -10.63 2.75 -13.59
N ARG A 129 -11.59 2.68 -12.66
CA ARG A 129 -12.67 3.67 -12.54
C ARG A 129 -12.16 5.04 -12.09
N GLU A 130 -11.19 5.06 -11.18
CA GLU A 130 -10.55 6.30 -10.71
C GLU A 130 -9.54 6.89 -11.71
N GLY A 131 -9.27 6.21 -12.84
CA GLY A 131 -8.32 6.67 -13.86
C GLY A 131 -6.84 6.56 -13.49
N ILE A 132 -6.52 5.87 -12.39
CA ILE A 132 -5.13 5.68 -11.94
C ILE A 132 -4.44 4.58 -12.77
N LEU A 133 -5.20 3.57 -13.20
CA LEU A 133 -4.71 2.47 -14.06
C LEU A 133 -5.30 2.60 -15.47
N PRO A 134 -4.54 2.18 -16.51
CA PRO A 134 -5.07 2.19 -17.86
C PRO A 134 -6.24 1.20 -18.01
N PRO A 135 -7.24 1.48 -18.87
CA PRO A 135 -8.42 0.62 -19.06
C PRO A 135 -8.06 -0.82 -19.45
N ASN A 136 -7.01 -0.97 -20.26
CA ASN A 136 -6.51 -2.26 -20.75
C ASN A 136 -5.54 -2.96 -19.77
N TRP A 137 -5.43 -2.49 -18.53
CA TRP A 137 -4.54 -3.13 -17.56
C TRP A 137 -5.04 -4.53 -17.19
N GLU A 138 -4.19 -5.53 -17.33
CA GLU A 138 -4.44 -6.90 -16.90
C GLU A 138 -3.27 -7.41 -16.06
N HIS A 139 -3.58 -8.25 -15.06
CA HIS A 139 -2.58 -8.73 -14.10
C HIS A 139 -1.76 -9.93 -14.61
N GLY A 140 -2.10 -10.54 -15.76
CA GLY A 140 -1.40 -11.69 -16.36
C GLY A 140 -1.44 -13.01 -15.57
N ILE A 141 -1.83 -12.98 -14.29
CA ILE A 141 -1.95 -14.16 -13.43
C ILE A 141 -3.15 -15.03 -13.83
N THR A 142 -2.88 -16.21 -14.41
CA THR A 142 -3.89 -17.22 -14.72
C THR A 142 -3.89 -18.35 -13.69
N LEU A 143 -5.06 -18.94 -13.45
CA LEU A 143 -5.15 -20.16 -12.66
C LEU A 143 -4.48 -21.32 -13.41
N PRO A 144 -3.66 -22.16 -12.74
CA PRO A 144 -3.19 -23.39 -13.34
C PRO A 144 -4.40 -24.30 -13.61
N LYS A 145 -4.56 -24.69 -14.89
CA LYS A 145 -5.57 -25.66 -15.32
C LYS A 145 -5.29 -27.02 -14.69
#